data_AF-A0A3P9N6L7-F1
#
_entry.id   AF-A0A3P9N6L7-F1
#
_cell.length_a   1.000
_cell.length_b   1.000
_cell.length_c   1.000
_cell.angle_alpha   90.00
_cell.angle_beta   90.00
_cell.angle_gamma   90.00
#
_symmetry.space_group_name_H-M   'P 1'
#
loop_
_entity.id
_entity.type
_entity.pdbx_description
1 polymer ?
#
loop_
_entity_poly.entity_id
_entity_poly.type
_entity_poly.pdbx_seq_one_letter_code
_entity_poly.pdbx_strand_id
1 'polypeptide(L)'
;MFNDVWRYLLYFHAFVQQIFAPCKNREQLAVNSLDLHQFAGKWFFKAAVSPRDSDIFRFKMFDNIVFTLEDTSNTTLVMTGNMRMGDDCIKRNWTYHVQPGRDDLVLEGRPQRRNLLWSGMWANCRDCIVFQELEPPLKETDSEDSLNRFLLYSRQKDVDSEMLTTFLRDSACNGLTANVTLLHEKEFCI
;
A
#
# COMPACT_ATOMS: atom_id res chain seq x y z
N MET A 1 24.28 -35.25 -7.96
CA MET A 1 23.15 -36.18 -8.21
C MET A 1 21.96 -35.95 -7.28
N PHE A 2 22.01 -36.27 -5.98
CA PHE A 2 20.84 -36.04 -5.08
C PHE A 2 20.43 -34.56 -4.98
N ASN A 3 21.41 -33.65 -4.97
CA ASN A 3 21.19 -32.21 -4.89
C ASN A 3 20.60 -31.63 -6.19
N ASP A 4 20.93 -32.22 -7.34
CA ASP A 4 20.41 -31.79 -8.65
C ASP A 4 18.96 -32.25 -8.83
N VAL A 5 18.65 -33.50 -8.47
CA VAL A 5 17.28 -34.03 -8.48
C VAL A 5 16.38 -33.21 -7.55
N TRP A 6 16.87 -32.83 -6.37
CA TRP A 6 16.13 -31.97 -5.44
C TRP A 6 15.85 -30.59 -6.02
N ARG A 7 16.83 -29.97 -6.69
CA ARG A 7 16.65 -28.69 -7.39
C ARG A 7 15.60 -28.81 -8.50
N TYR A 8 15.64 -29.84 -9.33
CA TYR A 8 14.64 -30.05 -10.38
C TYR A 8 13.23 -30.27 -9.81
N LEU A 9 13.09 -30.99 -8.69
CA LEU A 9 11.81 -31.16 -8.01
C LEU A 9 11.28 -29.83 -7.46
N LEU A 10 12.13 -28.99 -6.88
CA LEU A 10 11.75 -27.65 -6.41
C LEU A 10 11.34 -26.74 -7.57
N TYR A 11 12.08 -26.75 -8.68
CA TYR A 11 11.72 -25.99 -9.88
C TYR A 11 10.40 -26.46 -10.48
N PHE A 12 10.19 -27.77 -10.58
CA PHE A 12 8.93 -28.33 -11.07
C PHE A 12 7.77 -27.95 -10.15
N HIS A 13 7.96 -28.01 -8.83
CA HIS A 13 6.94 -27.61 -7.87
C HIS A 13 6.59 -26.11 -7.96
N ALA A 14 7.60 -25.24 -8.06
CA ALA A 14 7.39 -23.81 -8.26
C ALA A 14 6.67 -23.51 -9.58
N PHE A 15 7.04 -24.21 -10.66
CA PHE A 15 6.41 -24.08 -11.98
C PHE A 15 4.95 -24.54 -11.98
N VAL A 16 4.67 -25.68 -11.34
CA VAL A 16 3.30 -26.19 -11.16
C VAL A 16 2.46 -25.21 -10.33
N GLN A 17 3.02 -24.63 -9.27
CA GLN A 17 2.31 -23.62 -8.47
C GLN A 17 1.95 -22.37 -9.28
N GLN A 18 2.82 -21.90 -10.17
CA GLN A 18 2.51 -20.76 -11.06
C GLN A 18 1.39 -21.06 -12.05
N ILE A 19 1.27 -22.30 -12.54
CA ILE A 19 0.22 -22.70 -13.49
C ILE A 19 -1.16 -22.76 -12.81
N PHE A 20 -1.22 -23.34 -11.61
CA PHE A 20 -2.50 -23.59 -10.94
C PHE A 20 -2.95 -22.46 -10.00
N ALA A 21 -2.07 -21.51 -9.68
CA ALA A 21 -2.40 -20.32 -8.90
C ALA A 21 -1.72 -19.07 -9.50
N PRO A 22 -2.16 -18.60 -10.68
CA PRO A 22 -1.61 -17.39 -11.29
C PRO A 22 -1.83 -16.19 -10.37
N CYS A 23 -0.83 -15.30 -10.28
CA CYS A 23 -0.95 -14.09 -9.50
C CYS A 23 -2.14 -13.26 -9.98
N LYS A 24 -2.95 -12.79 -9.04
CA LYS A 24 -4.09 -11.94 -9.36
C LYS A 24 -3.60 -10.63 -10.01
N ASN A 25 -4.20 -10.26 -11.13
CA ASN A 25 -3.94 -8.98 -11.76
C ASN A 25 -4.44 -7.83 -10.88
N ARG A 26 -3.64 -6.78 -10.78
CA ARG A 26 -3.96 -5.57 -10.03
C ARG A 26 -4.63 -4.57 -10.96
N GLU A 27 -5.76 -4.05 -10.53
CA GLU A 27 -6.48 -3.00 -11.25
C GLU A 27 -6.05 -1.63 -10.71
N GLN A 28 -5.39 -0.85 -11.55
CA GLN A 28 -5.05 0.54 -11.22
C GLN A 28 -6.28 1.42 -11.41
N LEU A 29 -6.54 2.29 -10.45
CA LEU A 29 -7.60 3.30 -10.52
C LEU A 29 -6.98 4.60 -11.02
N ALA A 30 -7.31 5.01 -12.25
CA ALA A 30 -6.77 6.24 -12.84
C ALA A 30 -7.39 7.47 -12.16
N VAL A 31 -6.57 8.20 -11.40
CA VAL A 31 -7.03 9.28 -10.51
C VAL A 31 -7.77 10.40 -11.28
N ASN A 32 -7.35 10.68 -12.51
CA ASN A 32 -7.96 11.72 -13.35
C ASN A 32 -9.40 11.43 -13.79
N SER A 33 -9.87 10.19 -13.68
CA SER A 33 -11.23 9.79 -14.01
C SER A 33 -12.09 9.48 -12.78
N LEU A 34 -11.52 9.63 -11.57
CA LEU A 34 -12.19 9.31 -10.32
C LEU A 34 -12.94 10.53 -9.77
N ASP A 35 -14.11 10.27 -9.20
CA ASP A 35 -14.78 11.21 -8.32
C ASP A 35 -14.12 11.18 -6.93
N LEU A 36 -13.30 12.19 -6.65
CA LEU A 36 -12.49 12.26 -5.43
C LEU A 36 -13.34 12.30 -4.16
N HIS A 37 -14.57 12.81 -4.25
CA HIS A 37 -15.50 12.85 -3.12
C HIS A 37 -15.85 11.44 -2.62
N GLN A 38 -15.80 10.41 -3.47
CA GLN A 38 -16.04 9.01 -3.06
C GLN A 38 -14.96 8.49 -2.11
N PHE A 39 -13.78 9.10 -2.13
CA PHE A 39 -12.65 8.74 -1.26
C PHE A 39 -12.59 9.58 0.01
N ALA A 40 -13.43 10.62 0.15
CA ALA A 40 -13.49 11.44 1.35
C ALA A 40 -13.88 10.62 2.60
N GLY A 41 -13.52 11.13 3.78
CA GLY A 41 -13.79 10.51 5.08
C GLY A 41 -12.66 9.64 5.60
N LYS A 42 -12.99 8.77 6.57
CA LYS A 42 -12.00 7.99 7.33
C LYS A 42 -11.54 6.73 6.60
N TRP A 43 -10.27 6.43 6.77
CA TRP A 43 -9.57 5.25 6.26
C TRP A 43 -8.61 4.72 7.32
N PHE A 44 -8.74 3.43 7.64
CA PHE A 44 -7.89 2.74 8.60
C PHE A 44 -6.77 2.04 7.83
N PHE A 45 -5.52 2.38 8.14
CA PHE A 45 -4.36 1.67 7.61
C PHE A 45 -4.34 0.23 8.16
N LYS A 46 -4.07 -0.75 7.32
CA LYS A 46 -4.10 -2.17 7.71
C LYS A 46 -2.73 -2.83 7.57
N ALA A 47 -2.11 -2.63 6.42
CA ALA A 47 -0.83 -3.24 6.13
C ALA A 47 -0.03 -2.42 5.12
N ALA A 48 1.29 -2.57 5.17
CA ALA A 48 2.21 -2.15 4.12
C ALA A 48 2.96 -3.35 3.57
N VAL A 49 3.20 -3.36 2.26
CA VAL A 49 4.08 -4.33 1.59
C VAL A 49 5.05 -3.61 0.66
N SER A 50 6.23 -4.20 0.47
CA SER A 50 7.28 -3.64 -0.38
C SER A 50 8.23 -4.75 -0.84
N PRO A 51 9.03 -4.54 -1.91
CA PRO A 51 10.19 -5.39 -2.17
C PRO A 51 11.24 -5.35 -1.06
N ARG A 52 11.30 -4.28 -0.24
CA ARG A 52 12.35 -4.06 0.76
C ARG A 52 11.77 -3.65 2.11
N ASP A 53 12.33 -4.20 3.19
CA ASP A 53 11.98 -3.81 4.56
C ASP A 53 12.23 -2.32 4.84
N SER A 54 13.28 -1.73 4.27
CA SER A 54 13.65 -0.31 4.46
C SER A 54 12.54 0.67 4.09
N ASP A 55 11.66 0.30 3.15
CA ASP A 55 10.64 1.19 2.62
C ASP A 55 9.41 1.25 3.55
N ILE A 56 9.28 0.26 4.43
CA ILE A 56 8.12 0.06 5.31
C ILE A 56 8.48 -0.08 6.80
N PHE A 57 9.76 -0.13 7.17
CA PHE A 57 10.17 -0.38 8.57
C PHE A 57 9.58 0.63 9.55
N ARG A 58 9.39 1.89 9.13
CA ARG A 58 8.82 2.95 9.96
C ARG A 58 7.39 2.66 10.39
N PHE A 59 6.64 1.84 9.67
CA PHE A 59 5.28 1.47 10.08
C PHE A 59 5.28 0.56 11.32
N LYS A 60 6.37 -0.18 11.58
CA LYS A 60 6.48 -1.10 12.74
C LYS A 60 6.43 -0.37 14.09
N MET A 61 6.62 0.95 14.11
CA MET A 61 6.61 1.74 15.34
C MET A 61 5.21 2.18 15.77
N PHE A 62 4.20 2.01 14.91
CA PHE A 62 2.83 2.42 15.18
C PHE A 62 1.97 1.23 15.62
N ASP A 63 1.07 1.47 16.56
CA ASP A 63 0.01 0.50 16.91
C ASP A 63 -1.15 0.56 15.91
N ASN A 64 -1.59 1.78 15.58
CA ASN A 64 -2.66 2.04 14.64
C ASN A 64 -2.48 3.38 13.94
N ILE A 65 -3.07 3.50 12.75
CA ILE A 65 -3.10 4.75 11.99
C ILE A 65 -4.47 4.92 11.35
N VAL A 66 -5.08 6.08 11.56
CA VAL A 66 -6.29 6.50 10.86
C VAL A 66 -6.01 7.74 10.04
N PHE A 67 -6.42 7.70 8.78
CA PHE A 67 -6.37 8.83 7.88
C PHE A 67 -7.78 9.38 7.67
N THR A 68 -7.89 10.70 7.56
CA THR A 68 -9.09 11.38 7.08
C THR A 68 -8.72 12.08 5.78
N LEU A 69 -9.45 11.77 4.72
CA LEU A 69 -9.36 12.45 3.43
C LEU A 69 -10.46 13.49 3.32
N GLU A 70 -10.08 14.70 2.95
CA GLU A 70 -10.97 15.83 2.71
C GLU A 70 -10.72 16.35 1.30
N ASP A 71 -11.77 16.44 0.49
CA ASP A 71 -11.74 17.14 -0.79
C ASP A 71 -11.95 18.64 -0.56
N THR A 72 -10.89 19.41 -0.76
CA THR A 72 -10.98 20.88 -0.61
C THR A 72 -11.39 21.56 -1.91
N SER A 73 -11.21 20.87 -3.04
CA SER A 73 -11.65 21.26 -4.37
C SER A 73 -11.62 20.05 -5.32
N ASN A 74 -12.13 20.20 -6.54
CA ASN A 74 -12.14 19.13 -7.56
C ASN A 74 -10.75 18.56 -7.91
N THR A 75 -9.66 19.25 -7.56
CA THR A 75 -8.29 18.85 -7.91
C THR A 75 -7.37 18.75 -6.71
N THR A 76 -7.85 18.96 -5.48
CA THR A 76 -7.01 18.98 -4.28
C THR A 76 -7.61 18.11 -3.18
N LEU A 77 -6.79 17.21 -2.66
CA LEU A 77 -7.09 16.33 -1.54
C LEU A 77 -6.17 16.64 -0.37
N VAL A 78 -6.73 16.81 0.81
CA VAL A 78 -5.96 16.91 2.05
C VAL A 78 -6.14 15.60 2.82
N MET A 79 -5.02 14.93 3.07
CA MET A 79 -4.97 13.72 3.88
C MET A 79 -4.39 14.07 5.25
N THR A 80 -5.17 13.85 6.31
CA THR A 80 -4.74 14.01 7.70
C THR A 80 -4.56 12.64 8.34
N GLY A 81 -3.34 12.28 8.72
CA GLY A 81 -3.04 11.05 9.43
C GLY A 81 -2.86 11.28 10.92
N ASN A 82 -3.63 10.53 11.72
CA ASN A 82 -3.48 10.42 13.15
C ASN A 82 -2.91 9.03 13.47
N MET A 83 -1.71 8.99 14.04
CA MET A 83 -0.92 7.78 14.25
C MET A 83 -0.68 7.58 15.75
N ARG A 84 -0.95 6.37 16.25
CA ARG A 84 -0.64 5.96 17.63
C ARG A 84 0.76 5.35 17.67
N MET A 85 1.70 5.97 18.39
CA MET A 85 3.05 5.47 18.59
C MET A 85 3.30 5.25 20.08
N GLY A 86 3.31 4.00 20.55
CA GLY A 86 3.32 3.74 21.98
C GLY A 86 2.07 4.34 22.63
N ASP A 87 2.23 5.24 23.59
CA ASP A 87 1.11 5.99 24.19
C ASP A 87 0.92 7.38 23.57
N ASP A 88 1.82 7.80 22.69
CA ASP A 88 1.78 9.12 22.05
C ASP A 88 0.88 9.14 20.81
N CYS A 89 0.31 10.32 20.54
CA CYS A 89 -0.40 10.60 19.30
C CYS A 89 0.41 11.54 18.42
N ILE A 90 0.60 11.14 17.17
CA ILE A 90 1.28 11.94 16.15
C ILE A 90 0.28 12.30 15.06
N LYS A 91 0.17 13.60 14.76
CA LYS A 91 -0.67 14.12 13.68
C LYS A 91 0.18 14.67 12.55
N ARG A 92 -0.17 14.34 11.31
CA ARG A 92 0.51 14.82 10.09
C ARG A 92 -0.50 15.05 8.98
N ASN A 93 -0.22 16.03 8.12
CA ASN A 93 -1.04 16.35 6.97
C ASN A 93 -0.22 16.25 5.69
N TRP A 94 -0.87 15.84 4.61
CA TRP A 94 -0.33 15.79 3.26
C TRP A 94 -1.35 16.39 2.29
N THR A 95 -0.88 17.24 1.39
CA THR A 95 -1.72 17.80 0.32
C THR A 95 -1.37 17.10 -0.99
N TYR A 96 -2.38 16.57 -1.67
CA TYR A 96 -2.26 15.94 -2.97
C TYR A 96 -3.04 16.72 -4.02
N HIS A 97 -2.52 16.73 -5.24
CA HIS A 97 -3.16 17.36 -6.38
C HIS A 97 -3.40 16.36 -7.51
N VAL A 98 -4.57 16.46 -8.13
CA VAL A 98 -4.88 15.80 -9.39
C VAL A 98 -4.50 16.74 -10.53
N GLN A 99 -3.72 16.23 -11.48
CA GLN A 99 -3.29 17.00 -12.65
C GLN A 99 -3.86 16.38 -13.93
N PRO A 100 -4.35 17.19 -14.88
CA PRO A 100 -4.79 16.69 -16.19
C PRO A 100 -3.69 15.89 -16.89
N GLY A 101 -4.05 14.75 -17.48
CA GLY A 101 -3.12 13.89 -18.23
C GLY A 101 -2.24 12.98 -17.37
N ARG A 102 -2.32 13.07 -16.04
CA ARG A 102 -1.65 12.15 -15.10
C ARG A 102 -2.62 11.11 -14.56
N ASP A 103 -2.09 9.93 -14.23
CA ASP A 103 -2.82 8.82 -13.63
C ASP A 103 -2.61 8.71 -12.11
N ASP A 104 -1.74 9.56 -11.55
CA ASP A 104 -1.30 9.57 -10.16
C ASP A 104 -1.68 10.87 -9.42
N LEU A 105 -1.64 10.80 -8.09
CA LEU A 105 -1.72 11.95 -7.19
C LEU A 105 -0.34 12.60 -7.04
N VAL A 106 -0.25 13.91 -7.20
CA VAL A 106 0.99 14.67 -7.02
C VAL A 106 1.06 15.20 -5.59
N LEU A 107 2.07 14.78 -4.84
CA LEU A 107 2.29 15.24 -3.47
C LEU A 107 2.96 16.62 -3.46
N GLU A 108 2.38 17.57 -2.72
CA GLU A 108 2.97 18.89 -2.50
C GLU A 108 4.36 18.78 -1.86
N GLY A 109 5.34 19.51 -2.43
CA GLY A 109 6.74 19.46 -1.99
C GLY A 109 7.54 18.22 -2.43
N ARG A 110 6.92 17.21 -3.05
CA ARG A 110 7.59 16.00 -3.59
C ARG A 110 7.05 15.58 -4.97
N PRO A 111 7.19 16.42 -6.01
CA PRO A 111 6.57 16.18 -7.32
C PRO A 111 7.13 14.97 -8.09
N GLN A 112 8.33 14.50 -7.73
CA GLN A 112 8.95 13.30 -8.31
C GLN A 112 8.33 12.00 -7.77
N ARG A 113 7.69 12.04 -6.60
CA ARG A 113 7.00 10.88 -6.04
C ARG A 113 5.67 10.68 -6.75
N ARG A 114 5.52 9.51 -7.36
CA ARG A 114 4.25 9.05 -7.93
C ARG A 114 3.43 8.37 -6.84
N ASN A 115 2.16 8.75 -6.76
CA ASN A 115 1.23 8.21 -5.79
C ASN A 115 0.03 7.60 -6.51
N LEU A 116 0.03 6.29 -6.67
CA LEU A 116 -0.95 5.56 -7.48
C LEU A 116 -2.04 4.93 -6.60
N LEU A 117 -3.24 4.82 -7.14
CA LEU A 117 -4.35 4.13 -6.50
C LEU A 117 -4.64 2.80 -7.20
N TRP A 118 -4.93 1.79 -6.40
CA TRP A 118 -5.25 0.45 -6.85
C TRP A 118 -6.52 -0.04 -6.16
N SER A 119 -7.31 -0.81 -6.90
CA SER A 119 -8.58 -1.38 -6.42
C SER A 119 -8.37 -2.26 -5.18
N GLY A 120 -9.21 -2.08 -4.16
CA GLY A 120 -9.26 -2.95 -2.98
C GLY A 120 -9.60 -4.41 -3.29
N MET A 121 -10.07 -4.70 -4.51
CA MET A 121 -10.25 -6.07 -4.99
C MET A 121 -8.95 -6.87 -5.00
N TRP A 122 -7.77 -6.23 -4.98
CA TRP A 122 -6.50 -6.90 -4.71
C TRP A 122 -6.53 -7.67 -3.37
N ALA A 123 -7.17 -7.11 -2.34
CA ALA A 123 -7.38 -7.75 -1.04
C ALA A 123 -8.77 -8.44 -0.92
N ASN A 124 -9.49 -8.62 -2.04
CA ASN A 124 -10.89 -9.06 -2.08
C ASN A 124 -11.85 -8.20 -1.22
N CYS A 125 -11.58 -6.90 -1.10
CA CYS A 125 -12.32 -6.00 -0.24
C CYS A 125 -12.85 -4.80 -1.03
N ARG A 126 -14.18 -4.64 -1.06
CA ARG A 126 -14.85 -3.53 -1.77
C ARG A 126 -14.72 -2.19 -1.07
N ASP A 127 -14.63 -2.22 0.26
CA ASP A 127 -14.45 -1.03 1.10
C ASP A 127 -12.97 -0.72 1.38
N CYS A 128 -12.07 -1.21 0.51
CA CYS A 128 -10.64 -1.04 0.65
C CYS A 128 -10.04 -0.31 -0.55
N ILE A 129 -8.86 0.26 -0.33
CA ILE A 129 -8.03 0.82 -1.38
C ILE A 129 -6.57 0.52 -1.09
N VAL A 130 -5.77 0.36 -2.15
CA VAL A 130 -4.33 0.22 -2.02
C VAL A 130 -3.67 1.45 -2.63
N PHE A 131 -2.89 2.15 -1.82
CA PHE A 131 -2.10 3.31 -2.24
C PHE A 131 -0.67 2.89 -2.46
N GLN A 132 -0.09 3.21 -3.62
CA GLN A 132 1.31 2.96 -3.89
C GLN A 132 2.09 4.27 -3.89
N GLU A 133 3.16 4.33 -3.11
CA GLU A 133 4.16 5.38 -3.21
C GLU A 133 5.38 4.84 -3.96
N LEU A 134 5.70 5.50 -5.07
CA LEU A 134 6.85 5.19 -5.90
C LEU A 134 7.71 6.44 -6.03
N GLU A 135 8.98 6.35 -5.62
CA GLU A 135 9.97 7.41 -5.82
C GLU A 135 11.13 6.79 -6.61
N PRO A 136 11.43 7.29 -7.82
CA PRO A 136 12.56 6.80 -8.58
C PRO A 136 13.86 7.16 -7.85
N PRO A 137 14.93 6.37 -8.03
CA PRO A 137 16.21 6.68 -7.42
C PRO A 137 16.79 7.98 -8.00
N LEU A 138 17.57 8.70 -7.20
CA LEU A 138 18.22 9.95 -7.62
C LEU A 138 19.26 9.74 -8.73
N LYS A 139 19.83 8.53 -8.81
CA LYS A 139 20.71 8.06 -9.88
C LYS A 139 20.31 6.63 -10.25
N GLU A 140 20.42 6.27 -11.52
CA GLU A 140 20.07 4.92 -11.99
C GLU A 140 20.86 3.80 -11.29
N THR A 141 22.02 4.11 -10.73
CA THR A 141 22.89 3.17 -10.00
C THR A 141 22.53 3.01 -8.52
N ASP A 142 21.77 3.94 -7.95
CA ASP A 142 21.53 4.01 -6.51
C ASP A 142 20.20 3.34 -6.18
N SER A 143 20.23 2.07 -5.79
CA SER A 143 19.02 1.36 -5.39
C SER A 143 18.47 1.89 -4.05
N GLU A 144 19.33 2.36 -3.14
CA GLU A 144 18.95 2.73 -1.76
C GLU A 144 18.03 3.95 -1.66
N ASP A 145 18.12 4.92 -2.58
CA ASP A 145 17.33 6.16 -2.53
C ASP A 145 15.97 6.07 -3.23
N SER A 146 15.63 4.92 -3.81
CA SER A 146 14.30 4.69 -4.38
C SER A 146 13.27 4.34 -3.29
N LEU A 147 11.99 4.48 -3.60
CA LEU A 147 10.89 4.04 -2.74
C LEU A 147 9.91 3.22 -3.59
N ASN A 148 9.50 2.05 -3.13
CA ASN A 148 8.36 1.35 -3.71
C ASN A 148 7.60 0.60 -2.62
N ARG A 149 6.44 1.13 -2.22
CA ARG A 149 5.61 0.51 -1.19
C ARG A 149 4.13 0.64 -1.51
N PHE A 150 3.38 -0.35 -1.07
CA PHE A 150 1.94 -0.43 -1.21
C PHE A 150 1.31 -0.47 0.17
N LEU A 151 0.32 0.39 0.39
CA LEU A 151 -0.32 0.64 1.67
C LEU A 151 -1.80 0.30 1.53
N LEU A 152 -2.27 -0.69 2.28
CA LEU A 152 -3.66 -1.12 2.30
C LEU A 152 -4.44 -0.32 3.34
N TYR A 153 -5.57 0.22 2.89
CA TYR A 153 -6.53 0.93 3.72
C TYR A 153 -7.92 0.31 3.62
N SER A 154 -8.70 0.42 4.69
CA SER A 154 -10.10 0.01 4.73
C SER A 154 -10.97 1.08 5.36
N ARG A 155 -12.24 1.16 4.96
CA ARG A 155 -13.25 1.95 5.68
C ARG A 155 -13.58 1.35 7.06
N GLN A 156 -13.35 0.06 7.25
CA GLN A 156 -13.66 -0.64 8.50
C GLN A 156 -12.52 -0.51 9.50
N LYS A 157 -12.87 -0.26 10.76
CA LYS A 157 -11.90 -0.16 11.88
C LYS A 157 -11.25 -1.50 12.17
N ASP A 158 -12.06 -2.56 12.18
CA ASP A 158 -11.64 -3.89 12.58
C ASP A 158 -10.76 -4.54 11.51
N VAL A 159 -9.84 -5.39 11.96
CA VAL A 159 -8.92 -6.10 11.08
C VAL A 159 -9.58 -7.39 10.62
N ASP A 160 -9.89 -7.47 9.33
CA ASP A 160 -10.36 -8.71 8.70
C ASP A 160 -9.15 -9.57 8.29
N SER A 161 -9.02 -10.73 8.94
CA SER A 161 -7.91 -11.66 8.73
C SER A 161 -7.88 -12.26 7.31
N GLU A 162 -9.03 -12.44 6.67
CA GLU A 162 -9.11 -13.00 5.32
C GLU A 162 -8.64 -11.97 4.29
N MET A 163 -9.10 -10.73 4.43
CA MET A 163 -8.66 -9.58 3.62
C MET A 163 -7.15 -9.38 3.71
N LEU A 164 -6.58 -9.40 4.92
CA LEU A 164 -5.13 -9.30 5.12
C LEU A 164 -4.36 -10.47 4.50
N THR A 165 -4.80 -11.69 4.75
CA THR A 165 -4.13 -12.89 4.23
C THR A 165 -4.14 -12.90 2.71
N THR A 166 -5.26 -12.51 2.10
CA THR A 166 -5.39 -12.35 0.65
C THR A 166 -4.43 -11.29 0.13
N PHE A 167 -4.41 -10.11 0.75
CA PHE A 167 -3.50 -9.03 0.34
C PHE A 167 -2.04 -9.44 0.40
N LEU A 168 -1.60 -10.05 1.51
CA LEU A 168 -0.21 -10.48 1.70
C LEU A 168 0.19 -11.57 0.72
N ARG A 169 -0.67 -12.59 0.50
CA ARG A 169 -0.43 -13.67 -0.47
C ARG A 169 -0.30 -13.12 -1.88
N ASP A 170 -1.25 -12.31 -2.32
CA ASP A 170 -1.29 -11.80 -3.68
C ASP A 170 -0.15 -10.78 -3.93
N SER A 171 0.27 -10.06 -2.88
CA SER A 171 1.45 -9.19 -2.90
C SER A 171 2.75 -9.99 -3.02
N ALA A 172 2.93 -11.05 -2.22
CA ALA A 172 4.11 -11.90 -2.27
C ALA A 172 4.29 -12.56 -3.66
N CYS A 173 3.18 -12.92 -4.32
CA CYS A 173 3.19 -13.44 -5.69
C CYS A 173 3.83 -12.46 -6.69
N ASN A 174 3.75 -11.16 -6.42
CA ASN A 174 4.33 -10.08 -7.22
C ASN A 174 5.71 -9.61 -6.72
N GLY A 175 6.38 -10.40 -5.87
CA GLY A 175 7.71 -10.06 -5.33
C GLY A 175 7.71 -9.01 -4.21
N LEU A 176 6.55 -8.68 -3.64
CA LEU A 176 6.41 -7.78 -2.50
C LEU A 176 6.40 -8.60 -1.20
N THR A 177 7.57 -9.05 -0.78
CA THR A 177 7.71 -10.03 0.32
C THR A 177 7.86 -9.37 1.69
N ALA A 178 8.46 -8.17 1.76
CA ALA A 178 8.51 -7.41 3.00
C ALA A 178 7.12 -6.90 3.33
N ASN A 179 6.68 -7.07 4.58
CA ASN A 179 5.36 -6.65 5.02
C ASN A 179 5.35 -6.17 6.48
N VAL A 180 4.38 -5.31 6.77
CA VAL A 180 4.02 -4.84 8.11
C VAL A 180 2.50 -4.84 8.19
N THR A 181 1.94 -5.37 9.28
CA THR A 181 0.51 -5.32 9.58
C THR A 181 0.32 -4.68 10.94
N LEU A 182 -0.69 -3.82 11.09
CA LEU A 182 -1.02 -3.21 12.38
C LEU A 182 -2.14 -3.99 13.06
N LEU A 183 -1.95 -4.27 14.36
CA LEU A 183 -2.89 -5.08 15.15
C LEU A 183 -4.02 -4.24 15.78
N HIS A 184 -3.85 -2.92 15.85
CA HIS A 184 -4.84 -1.99 16.40
C HIS A 184 -5.26 -2.33 17.84
N GLU A 185 -4.29 -2.55 18.72
CA GLU A 185 -4.55 -2.96 20.11
C GLU A 185 -4.95 -1.77 20.99
N LYS A 186 -4.50 -0.56 20.65
CA LYS A 186 -4.79 0.66 21.41
C LYS A 186 -5.91 1.48 20.77
N GLU A 187 -6.41 2.44 21.55
CA GLU A 187 -7.36 3.42 21.04
C GLU A 187 -6.74 4.31 19.96
N PHE A 188 -7.54 4.60 18.94
CA PHE A 188 -7.17 5.47 17.84
C PHE A 188 -6.98 6.90 18.32
N CYS A 189 -5.98 7.57 17.76
CA CYS A 189 -5.83 9.01 17.89
C CYS A 189 -6.96 9.73 17.11
N ILE A 190 -7.48 10.82 17.67
CA ILE A 190 -8.53 11.67 17.08
C ILE A 190 -7.91 12.94 16.52
#